data_AF-A0A7C7QVG0-F1
#
_entry.id   AF-A0A7C7QVG0-F1
#
_cell.length_a   1.000
_cell.length_b   1.000
_cell.length_c   1.000
_cell.angle_alpha   90.00
_cell.angle_beta   90.00
_cell.angle_gamma   90.00
#
_symmetry.space_group_name_H-M   'P 1'
#
loop_
_entity.id
_entity.type
_entity.pdbx_description
1 polymer ?
#
loop_
_entity_poly.entity_id
_entity_poly.type
_entity_poly.pdbx_seq_one_letter_code
_entity_poly.pdbx_strand_id
1 'polypeptide(L)'
;EQRLKEEMDIPVFHDDQHGTAVICAAGLINALYISGKKIEDVRIVVNGAGAAGIACIELLKSMGARHDHCILCDTKGVIYQGRTEGMNQWKSGHAANTSLRTLQEAMKEADVFLGVSAKGAVTQDMVASMAKNPVIFAMANPDPEITPEEAHEVREDAIVATGRSDYPNQVNNVLGFPYLFRGALDIHARAINDEMKIACAHALAKLAREDVPDEVALAYGKTLSFGRDYIIPTPFDPRLIHRIPVAVAKAGMDTGAARRPIIDMEAYELALKSRMDPTASILRGLNARARAAQSRMIFAEGDDPRVLRAAVMYQRSGYGDAVVVGRKEDVKSHLEAAGLGDAVAELEVANAANTSHLESYKDFLYHRLQRQGFDRKDVHRLAARDRHVFSSLMLAHGHGDGLVSGATRKSAHVLDRINLVFD
;
A
#
# COMPACT_ATOMS: atom_id res chain seq x y z
N GLU A 1 13.13 -21.34 -21.89
CA GLU A 1 12.26 -21.38 -20.71
C GLU A 1 11.47 -22.69 -20.61
N GLN A 2 10.67 -23.07 -21.62
CA GLN A 2 9.85 -24.29 -21.58
C GLN A 2 10.61 -25.54 -21.07
N ARG A 3 11.75 -25.86 -21.67
CA ARG A 3 12.61 -26.97 -21.22
C ARG A 3 12.97 -26.92 -19.73
N LEU A 4 13.27 -25.72 -19.20
CA LEU A 4 13.59 -25.56 -17.77
C LEU A 4 12.35 -25.77 -16.90
N LYS A 5 11.15 -25.34 -17.34
CA LYS A 5 9.89 -25.62 -16.63
C LYS A 5 9.58 -27.12 -16.58
N GLU A 6 9.97 -27.87 -17.60
CA GLU A 6 9.77 -29.33 -17.68
C GLU A 6 10.80 -30.11 -16.84
N GLU A 7 12.06 -29.66 -16.81
CA GLU A 7 13.16 -30.38 -16.16
C GLU A 7 13.37 -30.00 -14.67
N MET A 8 13.04 -28.78 -14.25
CA MET A 8 13.36 -28.29 -12.91
C MET A 8 12.24 -28.53 -11.90
N ASP A 9 12.60 -28.88 -10.66
CA ASP A 9 11.65 -28.98 -9.53
C ASP A 9 11.51 -27.67 -8.74
N ILE A 10 11.83 -26.54 -9.37
CA ILE A 10 11.75 -25.20 -8.80
C ILE A 10 11.04 -24.26 -9.78
N PRO A 11 10.36 -23.20 -9.30
CA PRO A 11 9.62 -22.32 -10.19
C PRO A 11 10.57 -21.56 -11.12
N VAL A 12 10.32 -21.67 -12.43
CA VAL A 12 11.04 -20.95 -13.50
C VAL A 12 10.12 -19.89 -14.10
N PHE A 13 10.64 -18.68 -14.27
CA PHE A 13 9.89 -17.53 -14.81
C PHE A 13 10.82 -16.61 -15.57
N HIS A 14 10.47 -16.28 -16.81
CA HIS A 14 11.15 -15.23 -17.58
C HIS A 14 10.44 -13.89 -17.41
N ASP A 15 11.13 -12.94 -16.76
CA ASP A 15 10.51 -11.67 -16.39
C ASP A 15 10.13 -10.81 -17.60
N ASP A 16 11.00 -10.65 -18.59
CA ASP A 16 10.67 -9.86 -19.79
C ASP A 16 9.45 -10.39 -20.57
N GLN A 17 9.13 -11.68 -20.43
CA GLN A 17 7.97 -12.30 -21.08
C GLN A 17 6.74 -12.19 -20.18
N HIS A 18 6.78 -12.90 -19.06
CA HIS A 18 5.63 -13.09 -18.19
C HIS A 18 5.42 -11.94 -17.22
N GLY A 19 6.48 -11.24 -16.81
CA GLY A 19 6.38 -10.01 -16.01
C GLY A 19 5.60 -8.95 -16.78
N THR A 20 6.03 -8.68 -18.02
CA THR A 20 5.34 -7.77 -18.94
C THR A 20 3.87 -8.15 -19.12
N ALA A 21 3.59 -9.44 -19.36
CA ALA A 21 2.23 -9.94 -19.53
C ALA A 21 1.34 -9.70 -18.31
N VAL A 22 1.85 -9.94 -17.09
CA VAL A 22 1.10 -9.74 -15.85
C VAL A 22 0.73 -8.28 -15.62
N ILE A 23 1.68 -7.36 -15.83
CA ILE A 23 1.41 -5.92 -15.62
C ILE A 23 0.49 -5.38 -16.71
N CYS A 24 0.69 -5.82 -17.96
CA CYS A 24 -0.21 -5.53 -19.07
C CYS A 24 -1.64 -6.01 -18.75
N ALA A 25 -1.82 -7.23 -18.27
CA ALA A 25 -3.12 -7.75 -17.87
C ALA A 25 -3.74 -6.92 -16.72
N ALA A 26 -2.96 -6.55 -15.71
CA ALA A 26 -3.43 -5.72 -14.59
C ALA A 26 -3.95 -4.35 -15.05
N GLY A 27 -3.18 -3.66 -15.89
CA GLY A 27 -3.58 -2.40 -16.48
C GLY A 27 -4.84 -2.55 -17.34
N LEU A 28 -4.90 -3.60 -18.16
CA LEU A 28 -6.04 -3.83 -19.06
C LEU A 28 -7.33 -4.12 -18.28
N ILE A 29 -7.28 -4.91 -17.20
CA ILE A 29 -8.43 -5.14 -16.31
C ILE A 29 -9.04 -3.81 -15.84
N ASN A 30 -8.19 -2.85 -15.45
CA ASN A 30 -8.63 -1.54 -14.97
C ASN A 30 -9.09 -0.62 -16.09
N ALA A 31 -8.42 -0.62 -17.24
CA ALA A 31 -8.82 0.16 -18.40
C ALA A 31 -10.18 -0.29 -18.97
N LEU A 32 -10.43 -1.61 -19.01
CA LEU A 32 -11.72 -2.18 -19.40
C LEU A 32 -12.81 -1.86 -18.36
N TYR A 33 -12.47 -1.88 -17.07
CA TYR A 33 -13.38 -1.47 -16.00
C TYR A 33 -13.83 0.00 -16.16
N ILE A 34 -12.90 0.92 -16.44
CA ILE A 34 -13.21 2.34 -16.65
C ILE A 34 -14.08 2.54 -17.91
N SER A 35 -13.80 1.78 -18.97
CA SER A 35 -14.53 1.89 -20.25
C SER A 35 -15.83 1.07 -20.30
N GLY A 36 -16.14 0.28 -19.26
CA GLY A 36 -17.33 -0.57 -19.20
C GLY A 36 -17.31 -1.73 -20.21
N LYS A 37 -16.12 -2.12 -20.68
CA LYS A 37 -15.93 -3.18 -21.69
C LYS A 37 -15.59 -4.51 -21.03
N LYS A 38 -15.88 -5.62 -21.73
CA LYS A 38 -15.51 -6.98 -21.30
C LYS A 38 -14.41 -7.54 -22.18
N ILE A 39 -13.51 -8.33 -21.60
CA ILE A 39 -12.33 -8.85 -22.31
C ILE A 39 -12.71 -9.77 -23.47
N GLU A 40 -13.82 -10.50 -23.36
CA GLU A 40 -14.32 -11.39 -24.41
C GLU A 40 -14.91 -10.64 -25.62
N ASP A 41 -15.26 -9.37 -25.48
CA ASP A 41 -15.95 -8.58 -26.50
C ASP A 41 -15.02 -7.58 -27.22
N VAL A 42 -13.84 -7.30 -26.67
CA VAL A 42 -12.90 -6.32 -27.23
C VAL A 42 -12.03 -6.88 -28.35
N ARG A 43 -11.69 -6.02 -29.31
CA ARG A 43 -10.67 -6.30 -30.34
C ARG A 43 -9.30 -5.83 -29.87
N ILE A 44 -8.36 -6.77 -29.75
CA ILE A 44 -7.01 -6.55 -29.21
C ILE A 44 -6.00 -6.68 -30.34
N VAL A 45 -5.23 -5.63 -30.59
CA VAL A 45 -4.12 -5.64 -31.55
C VAL A 45 -2.81 -5.68 -30.76
N VAL A 46 -1.95 -6.64 -31.08
CA VAL A 46 -0.62 -6.76 -30.49
C VAL A 46 0.41 -6.54 -31.57
N ASN A 47 1.24 -5.50 -31.46
CA ASN A 47 2.34 -5.27 -32.38
C ASN A 47 3.66 -5.71 -31.73
N GLY A 48 4.26 -6.75 -32.31
CA GLY A 48 5.45 -7.41 -31.78
C GLY A 48 5.19 -8.88 -31.47
N ALA A 49 5.40 -9.75 -32.47
CA ALA A 49 5.30 -11.21 -32.32
C ALA A 49 6.55 -11.87 -31.70
N GLY A 50 7.19 -11.17 -30.76
CA GLY A 50 8.27 -11.68 -29.92
C GLY A 50 7.73 -12.33 -28.65
N ALA A 51 8.63 -12.73 -27.76
CA ALA A 51 8.27 -13.50 -26.58
C ALA A 51 7.34 -12.74 -25.61
N ALA A 52 7.55 -11.43 -25.40
CA ALA A 52 6.65 -10.61 -24.57
C ALA A 52 5.25 -10.48 -25.18
N GLY A 53 5.14 -10.23 -26.48
CA GLY A 53 3.84 -10.07 -27.15
C GLY A 53 3.04 -11.37 -27.16
N ILE A 54 3.73 -12.50 -27.39
CA ILE A 54 3.14 -13.84 -27.28
C ILE A 54 2.68 -14.12 -25.85
N ALA A 55 3.50 -13.84 -24.84
CA ALA A 55 3.11 -14.04 -23.44
C ALA A 55 1.91 -13.16 -23.03
N CYS A 56 1.84 -11.90 -23.49
CA CYS A 56 0.70 -11.02 -23.25
C CYS A 56 -0.59 -11.61 -23.86
N ILE A 57 -0.58 -11.96 -25.15
CA ILE A 57 -1.78 -12.47 -25.83
C ILE A 57 -2.21 -13.84 -25.28
N GLU A 58 -1.28 -14.73 -24.92
CA GLU A 58 -1.59 -16.00 -24.27
C GLU A 58 -2.31 -15.78 -22.94
N LEU A 59 -1.76 -14.92 -22.07
CA LEU A 59 -2.36 -14.63 -20.77
C LEU A 59 -3.76 -14.02 -20.91
N LEU A 60 -3.93 -13.07 -21.83
CA LEU A 60 -5.24 -12.45 -22.08
C LEU A 60 -6.27 -13.44 -22.64
N LYS A 61 -5.86 -14.39 -23.49
CA LYS A 61 -6.74 -15.48 -23.96
C LYS A 61 -7.14 -16.40 -22.82
N SER A 62 -6.21 -16.76 -21.93
CA SER A 62 -6.51 -17.52 -20.71
C SER A 62 -7.47 -16.78 -19.77
N MET A 63 -7.52 -15.45 -19.85
CA MET A 63 -8.47 -14.61 -19.11
C MET A 63 -9.82 -14.39 -19.83
N GLY A 64 -10.01 -14.95 -21.03
CA GLY A 64 -11.28 -14.92 -21.75
C GLY A 64 -11.29 -14.13 -23.06
N ALA A 65 -10.18 -13.52 -23.48
CA ALA A 65 -10.10 -12.87 -24.79
C ALA A 65 -10.31 -13.90 -25.92
N ARG A 66 -11.21 -13.60 -26.87
CA ARG A 66 -11.52 -14.53 -27.98
C ARG A 66 -10.35 -14.60 -28.96
N HIS A 67 -10.03 -15.82 -29.42
CA HIS A 67 -8.87 -16.07 -30.30
C HIS A 67 -8.80 -15.14 -31.51
N ASP A 68 -9.87 -15.05 -32.29
CA ASP A 68 -9.93 -14.24 -33.52
C ASP A 68 -10.14 -12.74 -33.28
N HIS A 69 -10.41 -12.33 -32.03
CA HIS A 69 -10.41 -10.91 -31.64
C HIS A 69 -9.01 -10.41 -31.32
N CYS A 70 -8.04 -11.30 -31.11
CA CYS A 70 -6.66 -10.95 -30.83
C CYS A 70 -5.81 -11.04 -32.11
N ILE A 71 -5.49 -9.89 -32.69
CA ILE A 71 -4.71 -9.77 -33.92
C ILE A 71 -3.24 -9.50 -33.59
N LEU A 72 -2.37 -10.47 -33.86
CA LEU A 72 -0.93 -10.33 -33.66
C LEU A 72 -0.27 -9.83 -34.96
N CYS A 73 0.62 -8.85 -34.85
CA CYS A 73 1.39 -8.27 -35.95
C CYS A 73 2.90 -8.42 -35.71
N ASP A 74 3.65 -8.61 -36.79
CA ASP A 74 5.11 -8.57 -36.80
C ASP A 74 5.63 -7.70 -37.96
N THR A 75 6.94 -7.78 -38.24
CA THR A 75 7.60 -7.00 -39.29
C THR A 75 7.08 -7.26 -40.70
N LYS A 76 6.27 -8.30 -40.93
CA LYS A 76 5.62 -8.59 -42.22
C LYS A 76 4.10 -8.34 -42.18
N GLY A 77 3.58 -7.74 -41.11
CA GLY A 77 2.16 -7.45 -40.94
C GLY A 77 1.43 -8.49 -40.07
N VAL A 78 0.13 -8.66 -40.33
CA VAL A 78 -0.77 -9.50 -39.52
C VAL A 78 -0.37 -10.99 -39.60
N ILE A 79 -0.47 -11.69 -38.47
CA ILE A 79 -0.33 -13.14 -38.35
C ILE A 79 -1.72 -13.76 -38.58
N TYR A 80 -1.94 -14.29 -39.78
CA TYR A 80 -3.23 -14.83 -40.21
C TYR A 80 -3.13 -16.29 -40.67
N GLN A 81 -4.27 -17.01 -40.68
CA GLN A 81 -4.33 -18.39 -41.15
C GLN A 81 -3.96 -18.49 -42.64
N GLY A 82 -2.99 -19.35 -42.96
CA GLY A 82 -2.46 -19.51 -44.32
C GLY A 82 -1.28 -18.60 -44.67
N ARG A 83 -0.86 -17.72 -43.76
CA ARG A 83 0.40 -16.97 -43.93
C ARG A 83 1.59 -17.94 -43.92
N THR A 84 2.53 -17.77 -44.86
CA THR A 84 3.75 -18.59 -44.96
C THR A 84 5.01 -17.83 -44.53
N GLU A 85 5.09 -16.53 -44.80
CA GLU A 85 6.29 -15.73 -44.55
C GLU A 85 6.47 -15.39 -43.06
N GLY A 86 7.67 -15.63 -42.52
CA GLY A 86 8.05 -15.24 -41.16
C GLY A 86 7.35 -16.01 -40.03
N MET A 87 6.68 -17.13 -40.36
CA MET A 87 5.97 -17.97 -39.41
C MET A 87 6.90 -18.95 -38.68
N ASN A 88 6.55 -19.26 -37.43
CA ASN A 88 7.19 -20.29 -36.62
C ASN A 88 6.12 -20.97 -35.75
N GLN A 89 6.50 -22.01 -35.00
CA GLN A 89 5.55 -22.78 -34.18
C GLN A 89 4.80 -21.92 -33.16
N TRP A 90 5.47 -20.93 -32.57
CA TRP A 90 4.90 -20.04 -31.56
C TRP A 90 3.87 -19.09 -32.18
N LYS A 91 4.20 -18.48 -33.31
CA LYS A 91 3.29 -17.58 -34.04
C LYS A 91 2.07 -18.31 -34.60
N SER A 92 2.24 -19.57 -35.00
CA SER A 92 1.18 -20.36 -35.63
C SER A 92 -0.03 -20.55 -34.71
N GLY A 93 0.20 -20.69 -33.40
CA GLY A 93 -0.87 -20.76 -32.40
C GLY A 93 -1.69 -19.48 -32.25
N HIS A 94 -1.24 -18.35 -32.81
CA HIS A 94 -1.91 -17.05 -32.75
C HIS A 94 -2.37 -16.55 -34.13
N ALA A 95 -2.35 -17.40 -35.16
CA ALA A 95 -2.88 -17.06 -36.47
C ALA A 95 -4.40 -16.86 -36.40
N ALA A 96 -4.85 -15.62 -36.62
CA ALA A 96 -6.25 -15.25 -36.62
C ALA A 96 -6.91 -15.59 -37.97
N ASN A 97 -8.18 -15.97 -37.93
CA ASN A 97 -9.01 -16.10 -39.13
C ASN A 97 -9.48 -14.71 -39.58
N THR A 98 -8.68 -14.05 -40.44
CA THR A 98 -8.94 -12.67 -40.86
C THR A 98 -8.41 -12.34 -42.25
N SER A 99 -9.05 -11.38 -42.92
CA SER A 99 -8.59 -10.81 -44.19
C SER A 99 -7.60 -9.65 -44.03
N LEU A 100 -7.38 -9.16 -42.81
CA LEU A 100 -6.46 -8.06 -42.53
C LEU A 100 -5.00 -8.48 -42.78
N ARG A 101 -4.18 -7.56 -43.29
CA ARG A 101 -2.78 -7.79 -43.68
C ARG A 101 -1.81 -6.81 -43.05
N THR A 102 -2.23 -5.57 -42.80
CA THR A 102 -1.35 -4.53 -42.25
C THR A 102 -1.71 -4.17 -40.80
N LEU A 103 -0.76 -3.56 -40.08
CA LEU A 103 -1.03 -3.01 -38.74
C LEU A 103 -2.12 -1.93 -38.81
N GLN A 104 -2.07 -1.05 -39.81
CA GLN A 104 -3.07 0.00 -40.01
C GLN A 104 -4.49 -0.56 -40.15
N GLU A 105 -4.65 -1.64 -40.92
CA GLU A 105 -5.93 -2.33 -41.06
C GLU A 105 -6.39 -2.98 -39.75
N ALA A 106 -5.47 -3.56 -38.97
CA ALA A 106 -5.76 -4.16 -37.68
C ALA A 106 -6.23 -3.14 -36.64
N MET A 107 -5.64 -1.93 -36.65
CA MET A 107 -5.94 -0.84 -35.71
C MET A 107 -7.36 -0.26 -35.87
N LYS A 108 -7.94 -0.36 -37.07
CA LYS A 108 -9.28 0.17 -37.34
C LYS A 108 -10.34 -0.50 -36.46
N GLU A 109 -11.07 0.31 -35.69
CA GLU A 109 -12.07 -0.11 -34.70
C GLU A 109 -11.50 -1.10 -33.66
N ALA A 110 -10.20 -1.04 -33.37
CA ALA A 110 -9.60 -1.79 -32.27
C ALA A 110 -9.91 -1.11 -30.93
N ASP A 111 -10.18 -1.90 -29.90
CA ASP A 111 -10.42 -1.41 -28.54
C ASP A 111 -9.12 -1.30 -27.73
N VAL A 112 -8.16 -2.17 -28.05
CA VAL A 112 -6.91 -2.31 -27.28
C VAL A 112 -5.75 -2.44 -28.26
N PHE A 113 -4.70 -1.68 -28.02
CA PHE A 113 -3.40 -1.83 -28.67
C PHE A 113 -2.34 -2.15 -27.62
N LEU A 114 -1.56 -3.20 -27.86
CA LEU A 114 -0.40 -3.61 -27.06
C LEU A 114 0.85 -3.59 -27.94
N GLY A 115 1.72 -2.60 -27.72
CA GLY A 115 2.99 -2.44 -28.40
C GLY A 115 4.14 -2.99 -27.57
N VAL A 116 4.88 -3.95 -28.14
CA VAL A 116 6.16 -4.47 -27.61
C VAL A 116 7.16 -4.61 -28.75
N SER A 117 7.26 -3.55 -29.55
CA SER A 117 7.87 -3.54 -30.87
C SER A 117 8.99 -2.51 -30.97
N ALA A 118 8.78 -1.45 -31.75
CA ALA A 118 9.77 -0.44 -32.06
C ALA A 118 9.16 0.96 -31.99
N LYS A 119 10.02 1.94 -31.70
CA LYS A 119 9.71 3.36 -31.70
C LYS A 119 8.95 3.78 -32.95
N GLY A 120 7.88 4.57 -32.78
CA GLY A 120 7.16 5.21 -33.87
C GLY A 120 6.42 4.24 -34.81
N ALA A 121 6.16 3.00 -34.36
CA ALA A 121 5.43 2.01 -35.16
C ALA A 121 3.94 2.34 -35.31
N VAL A 122 3.39 3.21 -34.46
CA VAL A 122 1.97 3.61 -34.47
C VAL A 122 1.88 5.09 -34.85
N THR A 123 1.04 5.40 -35.84
CA THR A 123 0.79 6.78 -36.26
C THR A 123 -0.48 7.34 -35.63
N GLN A 124 -0.61 8.66 -35.60
CA GLN A 124 -1.84 9.33 -35.15
C GLN A 124 -3.08 8.91 -35.95
N ASP A 125 -2.96 8.69 -37.26
CA ASP A 125 -4.07 8.19 -38.09
C ASP A 125 -4.55 6.80 -37.64
N MET A 126 -3.64 5.92 -37.24
CA MET A 126 -4.02 4.61 -36.70
C MET A 126 -4.79 4.76 -35.39
N VAL A 127 -4.32 5.63 -34.49
CA VAL A 127 -4.99 5.91 -33.21
C VAL A 127 -6.36 6.55 -33.42
N ALA A 128 -6.47 7.52 -34.33
CA ALA A 128 -7.74 8.15 -34.69
C ALA A 128 -8.77 7.14 -35.25
N SER A 129 -8.30 6.06 -35.88
CA SER A 129 -9.16 5.00 -36.42
C SER A 129 -9.61 3.95 -35.39
N MET A 130 -9.11 4.00 -34.16
CA MET A 130 -9.49 3.06 -33.10
C MET A 130 -10.92 3.30 -32.59
N ALA A 131 -11.47 2.31 -31.89
CA ALA A 131 -12.78 2.42 -31.26
C ALA A 131 -12.80 3.49 -30.16
N LYS A 132 -14.00 3.89 -29.72
CA LYS A 132 -14.16 4.82 -28.59
C LYS A 132 -13.54 4.27 -27.30
N ASN A 133 -12.93 5.13 -26.51
CA ASN A 133 -12.18 4.77 -25.30
C ASN A 133 -11.17 3.63 -25.55
N PRO A 134 -10.21 3.75 -26.48
CA PRO A 134 -9.22 2.73 -26.71
C PRO A 134 -8.20 2.73 -25.58
N VAL A 135 -7.65 1.56 -25.35
CA VAL A 135 -6.56 1.31 -24.43
C VAL A 135 -5.29 1.15 -25.24
N ILE A 136 -4.29 2.01 -25.02
CA ILE A 136 -3.07 2.05 -25.83
C ILE A 136 -1.88 1.83 -24.90
N PHE A 137 -1.32 0.63 -24.91
CA PHE A 137 -0.13 0.29 -24.13
C PHE A 137 1.08 0.26 -25.06
N ALA A 138 1.79 1.37 -25.15
CA ALA A 138 2.98 1.53 -25.98
C ALA A 138 4.25 1.27 -25.14
N MET A 139 4.66 0.00 -25.07
CA MET A 139 5.65 -0.48 -24.09
C MET A 139 7.07 -0.64 -24.68
N ALA A 140 7.31 -0.21 -25.93
CA ALA A 140 8.69 -0.14 -26.44
C ALA A 140 9.54 0.80 -25.58
N ASN A 141 10.80 0.40 -25.35
CA ASN A 141 11.79 1.17 -24.60
C ASN A 141 13.02 1.45 -25.48
N PRO A 142 13.70 2.61 -25.31
CA PRO A 142 13.36 3.71 -24.40
C PRO A 142 12.25 4.63 -24.94
N ASP A 143 11.97 4.56 -26.24
CA ASP A 143 10.95 5.37 -26.90
C ASP A 143 9.75 4.49 -27.31
N PRO A 144 8.51 4.89 -26.96
CA PRO A 144 7.32 4.09 -27.21
C PRO A 144 6.92 4.06 -28.70
N GLU A 145 5.98 3.18 -29.04
CA GLU A 145 5.37 3.10 -30.36
C GLU A 145 4.68 4.41 -30.78
N ILE A 146 4.09 5.13 -29.82
CA ILE A 146 3.50 6.46 -29.91
C ILE A 146 3.59 7.09 -28.52
N THR A 147 3.84 8.40 -28.41
CA THR A 147 3.84 9.06 -27.10
C THR A 147 2.42 9.31 -26.58
N PRO A 148 2.21 9.45 -25.26
CA PRO A 148 0.93 9.87 -24.72
C PRO A 148 0.44 11.20 -25.30
N GLU A 149 1.34 12.16 -25.52
CA GLU A 149 1.00 13.44 -26.16
C GLU A 149 0.43 13.24 -27.56
N GLU A 150 1.13 12.52 -28.43
CA GLU A 150 0.71 12.26 -29.81
C GLU A 150 -0.63 11.49 -29.87
N ALA A 151 -0.84 10.55 -28.94
CA ALA A 151 -2.08 9.80 -28.84
C ALA A 151 -3.26 10.70 -28.40
N HIS A 152 -3.07 11.54 -27.39
CA HIS A 152 -4.12 12.42 -26.88
C HIS A 152 -4.48 13.56 -27.84
N GLU A 153 -3.56 14.00 -28.70
CA GLU A 153 -3.86 14.99 -29.75
C GLU A 153 -5.00 14.57 -30.70
N VAL A 154 -5.11 13.26 -30.98
CA VAL A 154 -6.15 12.73 -31.88
C VAL A 154 -7.23 11.93 -31.16
N ARG A 155 -6.98 11.53 -29.92
CA ARG A 155 -7.85 10.67 -29.11
C ARG A 155 -7.76 11.03 -27.62
N GLU A 156 -8.35 12.16 -27.27
CA GLU A 156 -8.39 12.67 -25.88
C GLU A 156 -8.89 11.62 -24.89
N ASP A 157 -9.93 10.86 -25.23
CA ASP A 157 -10.51 9.82 -24.37
C ASP A 157 -9.76 8.46 -24.45
N ALA A 158 -8.52 8.40 -24.93
CA ALA A 158 -7.67 7.21 -24.79
C ALA A 158 -7.21 6.99 -23.34
N ILE A 159 -6.93 5.74 -22.98
CA ILE A 159 -6.16 5.39 -21.79
C ILE A 159 -4.79 4.93 -22.29
N VAL A 160 -3.75 5.70 -21.98
CA VAL A 160 -2.39 5.42 -22.46
C VAL A 160 -1.51 4.92 -21.31
N ALA A 161 -0.73 3.89 -21.59
CA ALA A 161 0.28 3.34 -20.70
C ALA A 161 1.59 3.14 -21.46
N THR A 162 2.72 3.32 -20.80
CA THR A 162 4.05 3.15 -21.43
C THR A 162 5.01 2.38 -20.52
N GLY A 163 6.17 1.99 -21.04
CA GLY A 163 7.25 1.43 -20.21
C GLY A 163 8.01 2.46 -19.37
N ARG A 164 7.83 3.76 -19.66
CA ARG A 164 8.64 4.83 -19.07
C ARG A 164 8.04 5.34 -17.76
N SER A 165 8.91 5.69 -16.82
CA SER A 165 8.52 6.15 -15.47
C SER A 165 8.09 7.61 -15.40
N ASP A 166 8.38 8.41 -16.42
CA ASP A 166 7.99 9.82 -16.51
C ASP A 166 6.56 10.02 -17.01
N TYR A 167 5.90 8.96 -17.49
CA TYR A 167 4.51 8.96 -17.91
C TYR A 167 3.57 8.30 -16.88
N PRO A 168 2.27 8.65 -16.89
CA PRO A 168 1.25 7.91 -16.16
C PRO A 168 1.20 6.43 -16.58
N ASN A 169 0.59 5.60 -15.72
CA ASN A 169 0.32 4.18 -16.02
C ASN A 169 1.55 3.39 -16.47
N GLN A 170 2.68 3.52 -15.77
CA GLN A 170 3.90 2.80 -16.14
C GLN A 170 3.68 1.27 -16.07
N VAL A 171 3.84 0.59 -17.20
CA VAL A 171 3.92 -0.88 -17.27
C VAL A 171 5.35 -1.29 -16.95
N ASN A 172 5.63 -1.60 -15.68
CA ASN A 172 6.96 -1.98 -15.22
C ASN A 172 6.94 -3.30 -14.47
N ASN A 173 7.79 -4.24 -14.92
CA ASN A 173 7.88 -5.60 -14.40
C ASN A 173 8.23 -5.66 -12.91
N VAL A 174 8.83 -4.61 -12.34
CA VAL A 174 9.10 -4.48 -10.90
C VAL A 174 7.84 -4.63 -10.03
N LEU A 175 6.67 -4.33 -10.59
CA LEU A 175 5.38 -4.49 -9.92
C LEU A 175 4.94 -5.97 -9.81
N GLY A 176 5.56 -6.85 -10.60
CA GLY A 176 5.13 -8.23 -10.77
C GLY A 176 6.10 -9.21 -10.12
N PHE A 177 7.31 -9.33 -10.68
CA PHE A 177 8.20 -10.44 -10.34
C PHE A 177 8.57 -10.56 -8.87
N PRO A 178 8.86 -9.48 -8.09
CA PRO A 178 9.28 -9.64 -6.71
C PRO A 178 8.19 -10.31 -5.87
N TYR A 179 6.94 -9.91 -6.12
CA TYR A 179 5.79 -10.33 -5.33
C TYR A 179 5.21 -11.65 -5.81
N LEU A 180 5.24 -11.89 -7.12
CA LEU A 180 4.90 -13.19 -7.69
C LEU A 180 5.84 -14.27 -7.18
N PHE A 181 7.15 -14.03 -7.20
CA PHE A 181 8.12 -14.95 -6.59
C PHE A 181 7.95 -15.06 -5.08
N ARG A 182 7.66 -13.96 -4.37
CA ARG A 182 7.44 -14.03 -2.93
C ARG A 182 6.32 -15.02 -2.58
N GLY A 183 5.17 -14.91 -3.24
CA GLY A 183 4.03 -15.81 -3.05
C GLY A 183 4.38 -17.25 -3.44
N ALA A 184 4.97 -17.45 -4.62
CA ALA A 184 5.38 -18.78 -5.09
C ALA A 184 6.39 -19.47 -4.17
N LEU A 185 7.39 -18.73 -3.67
CA LEU A 185 8.43 -19.26 -2.80
C LEU A 185 7.91 -19.56 -1.39
N ASP A 186 6.98 -18.76 -0.84
CA ASP A 186 6.43 -19.01 0.50
C ASP A 186 5.63 -20.31 0.58
N ILE A 187 4.99 -20.72 -0.51
CA ILE A 187 4.28 -22.01 -0.61
C ILE A 187 5.16 -23.16 -1.15
N HIS A 188 6.45 -22.89 -1.38
CA HIS A 188 7.39 -23.79 -2.02
C HIS A 188 6.83 -24.36 -3.35
N ALA A 189 6.26 -23.50 -4.20
CA ALA A 189 5.61 -23.91 -5.44
C ALA A 189 6.54 -24.73 -6.33
N ARG A 190 6.01 -25.74 -7.03
CA ARG A 190 6.76 -26.48 -8.06
C ARG A 190 6.96 -25.66 -9.34
N ALA A 191 5.96 -24.86 -9.69
CA ALA A 191 5.93 -24.03 -10.88
C ALA A 191 5.13 -22.74 -10.64
N ILE A 192 5.34 -21.76 -11.50
CA ILE A 192 4.45 -20.60 -11.66
C ILE A 192 3.55 -20.90 -12.85
N ASN A 193 2.28 -21.19 -12.59
CA ASN A 193 1.26 -21.44 -13.62
C ASN A 193 0.50 -20.15 -13.99
N ASP A 194 -0.45 -20.28 -14.92
CA ASP A 194 -1.20 -19.13 -15.43
C ASP A 194 -2.19 -18.61 -14.39
N GLU A 195 -2.78 -19.47 -13.56
CA GLU A 195 -3.67 -19.05 -12.46
C GLU A 195 -2.95 -18.13 -11.47
N MET A 196 -1.68 -18.42 -11.15
CA MET A 196 -0.84 -17.55 -10.32
C MET A 196 -0.56 -16.20 -10.99
N LYS A 197 -0.31 -16.17 -12.31
CA LYS A 197 -0.12 -14.93 -13.08
C LYS A 197 -1.40 -14.10 -13.14
N ILE A 198 -2.54 -14.74 -13.37
CA ILE A 198 -3.88 -14.13 -13.41
C ILE A 198 -4.22 -13.56 -12.02
N ALA A 199 -3.97 -14.31 -10.94
CA ALA A 199 -4.17 -13.84 -9.57
C ALA A 199 -3.29 -12.62 -9.26
N CYS A 200 -2.03 -12.62 -9.73
CA CYS A 200 -1.14 -11.47 -9.62
C CYS A 200 -1.72 -10.24 -10.34
N ALA A 201 -2.15 -10.40 -11.59
CA ALA A 201 -2.75 -9.33 -12.38
C ALA A 201 -4.02 -8.74 -11.74
N HIS A 202 -4.93 -9.61 -11.24
CA HIS A 202 -6.12 -9.17 -10.52
C HIS A 202 -5.79 -8.46 -9.20
N ALA A 203 -4.79 -8.92 -8.45
CA ALA A 203 -4.38 -8.30 -7.20
C ALA A 203 -3.79 -6.89 -7.44
N LEU A 204 -2.97 -6.73 -8.48
CA LEU A 204 -2.45 -5.42 -8.90
C LEU A 204 -3.57 -4.48 -9.34
N ALA A 205 -4.49 -4.99 -10.18
CA ALA A 205 -5.62 -4.22 -10.66
C ALA A 205 -6.52 -3.75 -9.51
N LYS A 206 -6.82 -4.65 -8.55
CA LYS A 206 -7.58 -4.33 -7.35
C LYS A 206 -6.86 -3.29 -6.49
N LEU A 207 -5.55 -3.42 -6.30
CA LEU A 207 -4.77 -2.50 -5.49
C LEU A 207 -4.81 -1.06 -6.02
N ALA A 208 -4.76 -0.87 -7.34
CA ALA A 208 -4.85 0.46 -7.95
C ALA A 208 -6.20 1.16 -7.71
N ARG A 209 -7.25 0.40 -7.39
CA ARG A 209 -8.61 0.91 -7.10
C ARG A 209 -8.80 1.30 -5.64
N GLU A 210 -7.87 0.91 -4.76
CA GLU A 210 -7.92 1.25 -3.35
C GLU A 210 -7.30 2.62 -3.11
N ASP A 211 -7.74 3.33 -2.07
CA ASP A 211 -7.20 4.63 -1.68
C ASP A 211 -5.67 4.58 -1.55
N VAL A 212 -4.98 5.50 -2.21
CA VAL A 212 -3.52 5.52 -2.23
C VAL A 212 -3.01 6.10 -0.91
N PRO A 213 -2.10 5.41 -0.18
CA PRO A 213 -1.55 5.91 1.07
C PRO A 213 -0.84 7.26 0.90
N ASP A 214 -0.94 8.13 1.92
CA ASP A 214 -0.32 9.47 1.92
C ASP A 214 1.19 9.43 1.64
N GLU A 215 1.89 8.40 2.13
CA GLU A 215 3.33 8.21 1.91
C GLU A 215 3.68 8.04 0.42
N VAL A 216 2.80 7.41 -0.36
CA VAL A 216 2.96 7.24 -1.81
C VAL A 216 2.62 8.56 -2.52
N ALA A 217 1.55 9.24 -2.12
CA ALA A 217 1.19 10.54 -2.68
C ALA A 217 2.29 11.61 -2.49
N LEU A 218 2.95 11.60 -1.32
CA LEU A 218 4.07 12.50 -1.01
C LEU A 218 5.27 12.26 -1.94
N ALA A 219 5.60 10.99 -2.22
CA ALA A 219 6.75 10.63 -3.07
C ALA A 219 6.57 11.05 -4.54
N TYR A 220 5.33 11.10 -5.02
CA TYR A 220 4.99 11.46 -6.41
C TYR A 220 4.53 12.93 -6.56
N GLY A 221 4.43 13.68 -5.46
CA GLY A 221 4.10 15.11 -5.46
C GLY A 221 2.70 15.45 -5.98
N LYS A 222 1.82 14.46 -6.12
CA LYS A 222 0.43 14.58 -6.61
C LYS A 222 -0.45 13.54 -5.91
N THR A 223 -1.73 13.88 -5.74
CA THR A 223 -2.74 12.92 -5.29
C THR A 223 -3.00 11.91 -6.41
N LEU A 224 -2.60 10.66 -6.19
CA LEU A 224 -2.90 9.55 -7.09
C LEU A 224 -4.27 9.00 -6.71
N SER A 225 -5.17 8.90 -7.69
CA SER A 225 -6.50 8.34 -7.50
C SER A 225 -6.88 7.53 -8.72
N PHE A 226 -7.59 6.43 -8.51
CA PHE A 226 -8.01 5.53 -9.58
C PHE A 226 -8.72 6.28 -10.70
N GLY A 227 -8.23 6.12 -11.93
CA GLY A 227 -8.72 6.86 -13.10
C GLY A 227 -7.90 6.59 -14.35
N ARG A 228 -8.15 7.37 -15.41
CA ARG A 228 -7.48 7.20 -16.71
C ARG A 228 -5.96 7.31 -16.62
N ASP A 229 -5.46 8.15 -15.72
CA ASP A 229 -4.03 8.37 -15.49
C ASP A 229 -3.46 7.52 -14.33
N TYR A 230 -4.27 6.63 -13.75
CA TYR A 230 -3.86 5.73 -12.68
C TYR A 230 -4.66 4.42 -12.71
N ILE A 231 -4.26 3.52 -13.63
CA ILE A 231 -4.80 2.16 -13.77
C ILE A 231 -3.86 1.07 -13.22
N ILE A 232 -2.63 1.41 -12.87
CA ILE A 232 -1.60 0.50 -12.37
C ILE A 232 -0.97 1.15 -11.13
N PRO A 233 -0.76 0.40 -10.01
CA PRO A 233 -0.14 0.97 -8.82
C PRO A 233 1.32 1.34 -9.08
N THR A 234 1.91 2.18 -8.24
CA THR A 234 3.31 2.60 -8.41
C THR A 234 4.28 1.58 -7.80
N PRO A 235 5.54 1.45 -8.31
CA PRO A 235 6.53 0.51 -7.81
C PRO A 235 6.86 0.60 -6.31
N PHE A 236 6.65 1.77 -5.71
CA PHE A 236 6.95 2.03 -4.31
C PHE A 236 5.73 1.94 -3.40
N ASP A 237 4.59 1.44 -3.90
CA ASP A 237 3.42 1.22 -3.08
C ASP A 237 3.69 0.12 -2.04
N PRO A 238 3.71 0.45 -0.73
CA PRO A 238 4.05 -0.50 0.32
C PRO A 238 3.03 -1.65 0.42
N ARG A 239 1.83 -1.47 -0.12
CA ARG A 239 0.80 -2.51 -0.09
C ARG A 239 1.14 -3.70 -0.99
N LEU A 240 2.01 -3.52 -1.98
CA LEU A 240 2.42 -4.59 -2.89
C LEU A 240 2.96 -5.82 -2.15
N ILE A 241 3.74 -5.63 -1.07
CA ILE A 241 4.40 -6.73 -0.36
C ILE A 241 3.43 -7.72 0.31
N HIS A 242 2.23 -7.27 0.68
CA HIS A 242 1.29 -8.08 1.45
C HIS A 242 -0.01 -8.35 0.70
N ARG A 243 -0.26 -7.68 -0.44
CA ARG A 243 -1.44 -7.92 -1.26
C ARG A 243 -1.19 -8.92 -2.38
N ILE A 244 -0.09 -8.74 -3.12
CA ILE A 244 0.18 -9.54 -4.31
C ILE A 244 0.65 -10.96 -3.94
N PRO A 245 1.60 -11.17 -3.00
CA PRO A 245 2.03 -12.53 -2.65
C PRO A 245 0.93 -13.39 -2.06
N VAL A 246 0.00 -12.79 -1.31
CA VAL A 246 -1.17 -13.47 -0.71
C VAL A 246 -2.07 -14.05 -1.80
N ALA A 247 -2.39 -13.26 -2.83
CA ALA A 247 -3.19 -13.73 -3.96
C ALA A 247 -2.49 -14.84 -4.76
N VAL A 248 -1.18 -14.68 -5.01
CA VAL A 248 -0.37 -15.64 -5.75
C VAL A 248 -0.20 -16.95 -4.97
N ALA A 249 0.09 -16.89 -3.68
CA ALA A 249 0.19 -18.05 -2.80
C ALA A 249 -1.14 -18.82 -2.77
N LYS A 250 -2.26 -18.11 -2.65
CA LYS A 250 -3.60 -18.74 -2.70
C LYS A 250 -3.82 -19.50 -4.02
N ALA A 251 -3.59 -18.86 -5.17
CA ALA A 251 -3.74 -19.50 -6.47
C ALA A 251 -2.80 -20.71 -6.65
N GLY A 252 -1.56 -20.60 -6.17
CA GLY A 252 -0.61 -21.71 -6.21
C GLY A 252 -1.01 -22.88 -5.30
N MET A 253 -1.71 -22.63 -4.19
CA MET A 253 -2.30 -23.69 -3.37
C MET A 253 -3.52 -24.32 -4.03
N ASP A 254 -4.43 -23.49 -4.56
CA ASP A 254 -5.68 -23.94 -5.20
C ASP A 254 -5.41 -24.84 -6.42
N THR A 255 -4.33 -24.57 -7.17
CA THR A 255 -3.89 -25.38 -8.32
C THR A 255 -3.06 -26.60 -7.94
N GLY A 256 -2.74 -26.80 -6.66
CA GLY A 256 -1.90 -27.90 -6.20
C GLY A 256 -0.40 -27.72 -6.51
N ALA A 257 0.04 -26.54 -6.95
CA ALA A 257 1.45 -26.24 -7.16
C ALA A 257 2.24 -26.16 -5.84
N ALA A 258 1.57 -25.85 -4.73
CA ALA A 258 2.16 -25.72 -3.40
C ALA A 258 2.66 -27.05 -2.82
N ARG A 259 3.93 -27.09 -2.40
CA ARG A 259 4.47 -28.19 -1.57
C ARG A 259 4.35 -27.91 -0.07
N ARG A 260 4.23 -26.64 0.30
CA ARG A 260 4.05 -26.20 1.68
C ARG A 260 2.88 -25.22 1.75
N PRO A 261 1.63 -25.70 1.80
CA PRO A 261 0.48 -24.83 1.91
C PRO A 261 0.52 -24.00 3.19
N ILE A 262 0.03 -22.77 3.10
CA ILE A 262 -0.15 -21.84 4.22
C ILE A 262 -1.55 -22.09 4.80
N ILE A 263 -1.62 -22.46 6.07
CA ILE A 263 -2.88 -22.79 6.75
C ILE A 263 -3.62 -21.51 7.16
N ASP A 264 -2.90 -20.57 7.76
CA ASP A 264 -3.44 -19.30 8.23
C ASP A 264 -2.98 -18.16 7.30
N MET A 265 -3.86 -17.82 6.36
CA MET A 265 -3.60 -16.77 5.37
C MET A 265 -3.61 -15.36 5.98
N GLU A 266 -4.36 -15.15 7.07
CA GLU A 266 -4.41 -13.86 7.77
C GLU A 266 -3.08 -13.60 8.50
N ALA A 267 -2.57 -14.62 9.21
CA ALA A 267 -1.26 -14.56 9.84
C ALA A 267 -0.14 -14.36 8.81
N TYR A 268 -0.26 -14.97 7.62
CA TYR A 268 0.69 -14.78 6.53
C TYR A 268 0.69 -13.35 5.98
N GLU A 269 -0.48 -12.77 5.70
CA GLU A 269 -0.59 -11.36 5.27
C GLU A 269 0.02 -10.42 6.32
N LEU A 270 -0.29 -10.65 7.60
CA LEU A 270 0.26 -9.87 8.70
C LEU A 270 1.80 -10.00 8.79
N ALA A 271 2.33 -11.22 8.60
CA ALA A 271 3.76 -11.47 8.58
C ALA A 271 4.45 -10.76 7.40
N LEU A 272 3.82 -10.69 6.22
CA LEU A 272 4.38 -9.92 5.11
C LEU A 272 4.36 -8.41 5.37
N LYS A 273 3.25 -7.89 5.90
CA LYS A 273 3.12 -6.48 6.29
C LYS A 273 4.18 -6.08 7.32
N SER A 274 4.60 -7.01 8.17
CA SER A 274 5.65 -6.79 9.17
C SER A 274 7.06 -6.56 8.61
N ARG A 275 7.33 -6.96 7.36
CA ARG A 275 8.69 -6.97 6.79
C ARG A 275 9.19 -5.62 6.28
N MET A 276 8.32 -4.68 5.96
CA MET A 276 8.73 -3.37 5.41
C MET A 276 9.21 -2.39 6.46
N ASP A 277 8.85 -2.60 7.72
CA ASP A 277 9.32 -1.77 8.82
C ASP A 277 9.74 -2.69 9.98
N PRO A 278 11.05 -2.96 10.14
CA PRO A 278 11.59 -3.71 11.28
C PRO A 278 11.15 -3.09 12.61
N THR A 279 10.99 -1.76 12.64
CA THR A 279 10.51 -0.99 13.79
C THR A 279 9.05 -1.28 14.09
N ALA A 280 8.21 -1.53 13.08
CA ALA A 280 6.81 -1.90 13.29
C ALA A 280 6.67 -3.22 14.05
N SER A 281 7.61 -4.16 13.90
CA SER A 281 7.61 -5.39 14.71
C SER A 281 7.97 -5.12 16.16
N ILE A 282 8.94 -4.24 16.39
CA ILE A 282 9.35 -3.80 17.73
C ILE A 282 8.21 -3.01 18.40
N LEU A 283 7.59 -2.07 17.68
CA LEU A 283 6.45 -1.28 18.15
C LEU A 283 5.22 -2.16 18.39
N ARG A 284 4.94 -3.17 17.55
CA ARG A 284 3.89 -4.17 17.83
C ARG A 284 4.20 -4.95 19.09
N GLY A 285 5.45 -5.39 19.28
CA GLY A 285 5.89 -6.06 20.51
C GLY A 285 5.75 -5.17 21.74
N LEU A 286 6.10 -3.88 21.63
CA LEU A 286 5.90 -2.87 22.67
C LEU A 286 4.42 -2.66 22.99
N ASN A 287 3.58 -2.47 21.97
CA ASN A 287 2.13 -2.29 22.13
C ASN A 287 1.47 -3.53 22.73
N ALA A 288 1.87 -4.74 22.33
CA ALA A 288 1.38 -5.98 22.91
C ALA A 288 1.76 -6.11 24.39
N ARG A 289 3.00 -5.77 24.75
CA ARG A 289 3.44 -5.71 26.17
C ARG A 289 2.69 -4.64 26.96
N ALA A 290 2.46 -3.46 26.38
CA ALA A 290 1.69 -2.39 27.01
C ALA A 290 0.25 -2.84 27.29
N ARG A 291 -0.43 -3.45 26.29
CA ARG A 291 -1.76 -4.05 26.48
C ARG A 291 -1.77 -5.18 27.51
N ALA A 292 -0.70 -5.96 27.63
CA ALA A 292 -0.63 -7.01 28.65
C ALA A 292 -0.37 -6.43 30.05
N ALA A 293 0.41 -5.36 30.15
CA ALA A 293 0.75 -4.71 31.41
C ALA A 293 -0.42 -3.92 32.02
N GLN A 294 -1.32 -3.38 31.19
CA GLN A 294 -2.48 -2.57 31.61
C GLN A 294 -2.07 -1.46 32.60
N SER A 295 -1.00 -0.74 32.29
CA SER A 295 -0.41 0.25 33.19
C SER A 295 -1.30 1.48 33.35
N ARG A 296 -1.30 2.06 34.55
CA ARG A 296 -1.97 3.33 34.86
C ARG A 296 -1.03 4.50 34.56
N MET A 297 -1.31 5.27 33.52
CA MET A 297 -0.42 6.34 33.03
C MET A 297 -0.91 7.72 33.46
N ILE A 298 -0.02 8.53 34.05
CA ILE A 298 -0.32 9.90 34.49
C ILE A 298 0.09 10.89 33.39
N PHE A 299 -0.84 11.76 33.00
CA PHE A 299 -0.64 12.84 32.03
C PHE A 299 -0.71 14.19 32.73
N ALA A 300 0.43 14.88 32.86
CA ALA A 300 0.57 16.01 33.77
C ALA A 300 -0.16 17.30 33.34
N GLU A 301 -0.37 17.50 32.03
CA GLU A 301 -0.83 18.77 31.46
C GLU A 301 -2.22 18.63 30.83
N GLY A 302 -3.25 18.48 31.66
CA GLY A 302 -4.65 18.29 31.24
C GLY A 302 -5.32 19.48 30.56
N ASP A 303 -4.63 20.60 30.39
CA ASP A 303 -5.06 21.76 29.61
C ASP A 303 -4.44 21.80 28.20
N ASP A 304 -3.49 20.92 27.88
CA ASP A 304 -2.88 20.86 26.54
C ASP A 304 -3.62 19.84 25.64
N PRO A 305 -4.17 20.26 24.49
CA PRO A 305 -4.90 19.36 23.59
C PRO A 305 -4.08 18.18 23.07
N ARG A 306 -2.75 18.30 22.95
CA ARG A 306 -1.89 17.19 22.51
C ARG A 306 -1.79 16.12 23.58
N VAL A 307 -1.72 16.54 24.84
CA VAL A 307 -1.66 15.63 26.00
C VAL A 307 -3.01 14.93 26.19
N LEU A 308 -4.12 15.67 26.06
CA LEU A 308 -5.46 15.09 26.11
C LEU A 308 -5.68 14.06 25.00
N ARG A 309 -5.29 14.36 23.76
CA ARG A 309 -5.34 13.38 22.66
C ARG A 309 -4.50 12.14 22.95
N ALA A 310 -3.31 12.30 23.52
CA ALA A 310 -2.47 11.17 23.89
C ALA A 310 -3.10 10.30 24.99
N ALA A 311 -3.73 10.92 26.00
CA ALA A 311 -4.46 10.21 27.06
C ALA A 311 -5.65 9.41 26.51
N VAL A 312 -6.48 10.04 25.66
CA VAL A 312 -7.61 9.36 25.00
C VAL A 312 -7.13 8.21 24.12
N MET A 313 -6.08 8.43 23.33
CA MET A 313 -5.49 7.38 22.49
C MET A 313 -4.96 6.22 23.34
N TYR A 314 -4.33 6.50 24.48
CA TYR A 314 -3.82 5.49 25.40
C TYR A 314 -4.94 4.57 25.91
N GLN A 315 -6.05 5.18 26.39
CA GLN A 315 -7.23 4.46 26.87
C GLN A 315 -7.86 3.65 25.73
N ARG A 316 -8.18 4.28 24.61
CA ARG A 316 -8.89 3.65 23.47
C ARG A 316 -8.08 2.58 22.75
N SER A 317 -6.75 2.65 22.82
CA SER A 317 -5.87 1.61 22.27
C SER A 317 -5.75 0.37 23.18
N GLY A 318 -6.39 0.42 24.35
CA GLY A 318 -6.40 -0.65 25.35
C GLY A 318 -5.09 -0.80 26.10
N TYR A 319 -4.29 0.26 26.25
CA TYR A 319 -2.99 0.19 26.91
C TYR A 319 -3.06 0.22 28.45
N GLY A 320 -4.19 0.65 29.00
CA GLY A 320 -4.44 0.74 30.43
C GLY A 320 -5.24 2.00 30.77
N ASP A 321 -5.16 2.45 32.02
CA ASP A 321 -5.92 3.58 32.53
C ASP A 321 -5.15 4.91 32.41
N ALA A 322 -5.77 5.91 31.82
CA ALA A 322 -5.22 7.26 31.69
C ALA A 322 -5.75 8.18 32.80
N VAL A 323 -4.83 8.73 33.59
CA VAL A 323 -5.12 9.73 34.63
C VAL A 323 -4.57 11.08 34.22
N VAL A 324 -5.45 12.06 34.02
CA VAL A 324 -5.11 13.41 33.60
C VAL A 324 -5.07 14.35 34.80
N VAL A 325 -3.95 15.05 34.97
CA VAL A 325 -3.83 16.08 36.02
C VAL A 325 -4.38 17.40 35.52
N GLY A 326 -5.46 17.86 36.16
CA GLY A 326 -6.17 19.06 35.74
C GLY A 326 -7.49 19.26 36.49
N ARG A 327 -8.23 20.30 36.14
CA ARG A 327 -9.58 20.53 36.66
C ARG A 327 -10.59 19.88 35.72
N LYS A 328 -11.62 19.23 36.28
CA LYS A 328 -12.60 18.46 35.52
C LYS A 328 -13.30 19.29 34.44
N GLU A 329 -13.74 20.51 34.78
CA GLU A 329 -14.38 21.41 33.81
C GLU A 329 -13.43 21.90 32.71
N ASP A 330 -12.17 22.19 33.06
CA ASP A 330 -11.16 22.64 32.08
C ASP A 330 -10.84 21.50 31.10
N VAL A 331 -10.59 20.29 31.61
CA VAL A 331 -10.32 19.09 30.79
C VAL A 331 -11.51 18.82 29.85
N LYS A 332 -12.73 18.88 30.37
CA LYS A 332 -13.96 18.71 29.59
C LYS A 332 -14.04 19.72 28.44
N SER A 333 -13.86 21.00 28.74
CA SER A 333 -13.92 22.06 27.72
C SER A 333 -12.85 21.90 26.63
N HIS A 334 -11.63 21.49 26.99
CA HIS A 334 -10.56 21.27 26.01
C HIS A 334 -10.77 20.01 25.17
N LEU A 335 -11.37 18.95 25.73
CA LEU A 335 -11.76 17.76 24.98
C LEU A 335 -12.89 18.07 23.99
N GLU A 336 -13.91 18.82 24.41
CA GLU A 336 -15.00 19.27 23.54
C GLU A 336 -14.47 20.12 22.37
N ALA A 337 -13.59 21.09 22.67
CA ALA A 337 -12.95 21.92 21.65
C ALA A 337 -12.05 21.11 20.68
N ALA A 338 -11.50 19.98 21.14
CA ALA A 338 -10.69 19.07 20.32
C ALA A 338 -11.52 18.03 19.55
N GLY A 339 -12.86 18.06 19.63
CA GLY A 339 -13.74 17.10 18.98
C GLY A 339 -13.80 15.71 19.65
N LEU A 340 -13.43 15.62 20.94
CA LEU A 340 -13.33 14.39 21.74
C LEU A 340 -14.20 14.47 23.01
N GLY A 341 -15.33 15.17 22.95
CA GLY A 341 -16.20 15.39 24.12
C GLY A 341 -16.81 14.10 24.69
N ASP A 342 -16.94 13.05 23.89
CA ASP A 342 -17.36 11.71 24.31
C ASP A 342 -16.33 11.03 25.25
N ALA A 343 -15.04 11.36 25.10
CA ALA A 343 -13.96 10.78 25.88
C ALA A 343 -13.88 11.29 27.33
N VAL A 344 -14.70 12.30 27.72
CA VAL A 344 -14.69 12.87 29.08
C VAL A 344 -15.02 11.82 30.15
N ALA A 345 -15.87 10.84 29.81
CA ALA A 345 -16.21 9.74 30.72
C ALA A 345 -15.15 8.62 30.75
N GLU A 346 -14.24 8.60 29.78
CA GLU A 346 -13.20 7.57 29.64
C GLU A 346 -11.94 7.90 30.45
N LEU A 347 -11.71 9.17 30.80
CA LEU A 347 -10.50 9.63 31.49
C LEU A 347 -10.75 9.89 32.98
N GLU A 348 -9.82 9.45 33.82
CA GLU A 348 -9.78 9.87 35.21
C GLU A 348 -9.13 11.25 35.32
N VAL A 349 -9.72 12.18 36.08
CA VAL A 349 -9.16 13.52 36.30
C VAL A 349 -8.75 13.69 37.76
N ALA A 350 -7.47 13.94 38.01
CA ALA A 350 -6.89 14.10 39.34
C ALA A 350 -6.38 15.54 39.57
N ASN A 351 -6.57 16.06 40.78
CA ASN A 351 -5.98 17.33 41.23
C ASN A 351 -5.95 17.40 42.77
N ALA A 352 -5.31 18.45 43.29
CA ALA A 352 -5.19 18.67 44.73
C ALA A 352 -6.55 18.83 45.45
N ALA A 353 -7.61 19.23 44.77
CA ALA A 353 -8.93 19.45 45.38
C ALA A 353 -9.76 18.17 45.50
N ASN A 354 -9.49 17.15 44.67
CA ASN A 354 -10.25 15.89 44.67
C ASN A 354 -9.46 14.67 45.18
N THR A 355 -8.15 14.81 45.41
CA THR A 355 -7.33 13.74 45.99
C THR A 355 -7.44 13.67 47.52
N SER A 356 -7.58 12.47 48.07
CA SER A 356 -7.49 12.21 49.51
C SER A 356 -6.04 12.15 50.03
N HIS A 357 -5.06 12.15 49.13
CA HIS A 357 -3.65 11.88 49.45
C HIS A 357 -2.79 13.15 49.63
N LEU A 358 -3.38 14.34 49.53
CA LEU A 358 -2.64 15.60 49.50
C LEU A 358 -1.76 15.83 50.73
N GLU A 359 -2.24 15.46 51.93
CA GLU A 359 -1.44 15.61 53.16
C GLU A 359 -0.22 14.66 53.16
N SER A 360 -0.39 13.41 52.71
CA SER A 360 0.72 12.46 52.54
C SER A 360 1.78 13.00 51.57
N TYR A 361 1.34 13.56 50.45
CA TYR A 361 2.22 14.18 49.47
C TYR A 361 3.02 15.34 50.04
N LYS A 362 2.37 16.20 50.82
CA LYS A 362 3.01 17.35 51.48
C LYS A 362 4.03 16.88 52.52
N ASP A 363 3.68 15.92 53.37
CA ASP A 363 4.61 15.46 54.40
C ASP A 363 5.83 14.77 53.77
N PHE A 364 5.64 13.94 52.74
CA PHE A 364 6.73 13.36 51.95
C PHE A 364 7.65 14.44 51.38
N LEU A 365 7.09 15.42 50.67
CA LEU A 365 7.87 16.46 50.01
C LEU A 365 8.58 17.37 51.04
N TYR A 366 7.94 17.65 52.17
CA TYR A 366 8.54 18.43 53.24
C TYR A 366 9.74 17.71 53.87
N HIS A 367 9.60 16.42 54.21
CA HIS A 367 10.70 15.65 54.77
C HIS A 367 11.94 15.64 53.86
N ARG A 368 11.72 15.65 52.55
CA ARG A 368 12.75 15.71 51.53
C ARG A 368 13.39 17.11 51.40
N LEU A 369 12.57 18.15 51.31
CA LEU A 369 13.04 19.50 50.96
C LEU A 369 13.36 20.41 52.16
N GLN A 370 12.98 20.05 53.38
CA GLN A 370 13.18 20.90 54.57
C GLN A 370 14.64 21.30 54.80
N ARG A 371 15.61 20.43 54.45
CA ARG A 371 17.04 20.73 54.59
C ARG A 371 17.58 21.66 53.49
N GLN A 372 16.80 21.90 52.45
CA GLN A 372 17.10 22.81 51.35
C GLN A 372 16.41 24.17 51.54
N GLY A 373 15.81 24.43 52.71
CA GLY A 373 15.20 25.71 53.07
C GLY A 373 13.71 25.85 52.75
N PHE A 374 13.02 24.79 52.32
CA PHE A 374 11.59 24.83 52.04
C PHE A 374 10.76 24.71 53.32
N ASP A 375 9.80 25.61 53.52
CA ASP A 375 8.84 25.55 54.62
C ASP A 375 7.55 24.79 54.24
N ARG A 376 6.63 24.60 55.20
CA ARG A 376 5.36 23.91 54.94
C ARG A 376 4.44 24.66 53.95
N LYS A 377 4.54 25.98 53.86
CA LYS A 377 3.75 26.79 52.92
C LYS A 377 4.27 26.64 51.49
N ASP A 378 5.59 26.61 51.31
CA ASP A 378 6.21 26.38 50.01
C ASP A 378 5.91 24.99 49.50
N VAL A 379 6.00 23.98 50.36
CA VAL A 379 5.62 22.60 50.04
C VAL A 379 4.15 22.49 49.68
N HIS A 380 3.26 23.16 50.42
CA HIS A 380 1.85 23.21 50.04
C HIS A 380 1.64 23.83 48.67
N ARG A 381 2.33 24.92 48.34
CA ARG A 381 2.24 25.55 47.01
C ARG A 381 2.70 24.59 45.91
N LEU A 382 3.83 23.92 46.11
CA LEU A 382 4.38 22.96 45.14
C LEU A 382 3.43 21.76 44.96
N ALA A 383 3.08 21.08 46.05
CA ALA A 383 2.23 19.90 46.00
C ALA A 383 0.80 20.20 45.50
N ALA A 384 0.23 21.37 45.82
CA ALA A 384 -1.17 21.64 45.47
C ALA A 384 -1.36 22.38 44.14
N ARG A 385 -0.34 23.11 43.65
CA ARG A 385 -0.49 24.01 42.48
C ARG A 385 0.47 23.74 41.33
N ASP A 386 1.61 23.12 41.58
CA ASP A 386 2.54 22.76 40.51
C ASP A 386 2.18 21.37 39.97
N ARG A 387 1.68 21.32 38.73
CA ARG A 387 1.21 20.07 38.10
C ARG A 387 2.31 19.03 37.96
N HIS A 388 3.55 19.45 37.72
CA HIS A 388 4.66 18.53 37.51
C HIS A 388 5.05 17.91 38.85
N VAL A 389 5.15 18.72 39.90
CA VAL A 389 5.39 18.22 41.26
C VAL A 389 4.24 17.32 41.73
N PHE A 390 2.98 17.73 41.56
CA PHE A 390 1.82 16.93 41.94
C PHE A 390 1.79 15.57 41.22
N SER A 391 2.01 15.57 39.90
CA SER A 391 2.04 14.33 39.11
C SER A 391 3.21 13.43 39.51
N SER A 392 4.38 14.00 39.82
CA SER A 392 5.51 13.25 40.36
C SER A 392 5.22 12.67 41.74
N LEU A 393 4.50 13.39 42.62
CA LEU A 393 4.08 12.87 43.92
C LEU A 393 3.09 11.73 43.78
N MET A 394 2.15 11.80 42.83
CA MET A 394 1.27 10.69 42.48
C MET A 394 2.08 9.44 42.09
N LEU A 395 3.08 9.61 41.21
CA LEU A 395 3.95 8.51 40.79
C LEU A 395 4.76 7.94 41.97
N ALA A 396 5.35 8.80 42.80
CA ALA A 396 6.17 8.39 43.95
C ALA A 396 5.37 7.60 45.00
N HIS A 397 4.06 7.80 45.06
CA HIS A 397 3.16 7.09 45.97
C HIS A 397 2.42 5.91 45.30
N GLY A 398 2.77 5.56 44.05
CA GLY A 398 2.18 4.41 43.35
C GLY A 398 0.74 4.64 42.86
N HIS A 399 0.31 5.90 42.69
CA HIS A 399 -1.02 6.22 42.13
C HIS A 399 -1.04 6.27 40.60
N GLY A 400 0.07 5.88 39.99
CA GLY A 400 0.26 5.56 38.58
C GLY A 400 1.58 4.82 38.41
N ASP A 401 1.72 4.10 37.30
CA ASP A 401 2.89 3.29 36.96
C ASP A 401 3.89 4.07 36.08
N GLY A 402 3.45 5.20 35.52
CA GLY A 402 4.28 6.06 34.68
C GLY A 402 3.76 7.49 34.62
N LEU A 403 4.64 8.40 34.20
CA LEU A 403 4.36 9.83 34.09
C LEU A 403 4.80 10.36 32.71
N VAL A 404 3.87 10.98 31.99
CA VAL A 404 4.13 11.77 30.79
C VAL A 404 3.95 13.25 31.14
N SER A 405 5.00 14.03 30.89
CA SER A 405 5.06 15.45 31.26
C SER A 405 6.02 16.22 30.36
N GLY A 406 5.77 17.52 30.20
CA GLY A 406 6.69 18.46 29.54
C GLY A 406 6.24 18.92 28.16
N ALA A 407 4.96 18.76 27.83
CA ALA A 407 4.40 19.29 26.59
C ALA A 407 4.39 20.83 26.55
N THR A 408 4.29 21.49 27.71
CA THR A 408 4.00 22.93 27.84
C THR A 408 5.17 23.79 28.33
N ARG A 409 6.29 23.17 28.72
CA ARG A 409 7.45 23.82 29.35
C ARG A 409 8.75 23.23 28.82
N LYS A 410 9.84 24.00 28.91
CA LYS A 410 11.18 23.52 28.54
C LYS A 410 11.60 22.36 29.45
N SER A 411 12.28 21.37 28.90
CA SER A 411 12.68 20.15 29.61
C SER A 411 13.45 20.43 30.90
N ALA A 412 14.36 21.42 30.90
CA ALA A 412 15.11 21.82 32.10
C ALA A 412 14.18 22.20 33.27
N HIS A 413 13.16 23.02 33.01
CA HIS A 413 12.21 23.44 34.04
C HIS A 413 11.38 22.26 34.56
N VAL A 414 10.95 21.36 33.68
CA VAL A 414 10.15 20.19 34.05
C VAL A 414 11.00 19.24 34.90
N LEU A 415 12.24 19.02 34.50
CA LEU A 415 13.19 18.18 35.23
C LEU A 415 13.49 18.76 36.61
N ASP A 416 13.69 20.09 36.72
CA ASP A 416 13.85 20.76 38.02
C ASP A 416 12.67 20.48 38.96
N ARG A 417 11.43 20.41 38.45
CA ARG A 417 10.24 20.10 39.25
C ARG A 417 10.18 18.62 39.64
N ILE A 418 10.50 17.72 38.72
CA ILE A 418 10.54 16.27 38.98
C ILE A 418 11.61 15.95 40.04
N ASN A 419 12.77 16.60 39.98
CA ASN A 419 13.89 16.42 40.90
C ASN A 419 13.62 16.91 42.35
N LEU A 420 12.55 17.68 42.55
CA LEU A 420 12.07 17.98 43.90
C LEU A 420 11.49 16.73 44.58
N VAL A 421 10.99 15.78 43.79
CA VAL A 421 10.31 14.56 44.27
C VAL A 421 11.21 13.32 44.14
N PHE A 422 11.93 13.19 43.03
CA PHE A 422 12.85 12.09 42.75
C PHE A 422 14.31 12.56 42.80
N ASP A 423 15.25 11.63 43.02
CA ASP A 423 16.70 11.90 43.01
C ASP A 423 17.29 11.90 41.58
#